data_AF-A0AAN9AW94-F1
#
_entry.id   AF-A0AAN9AW94-F1
#
_cell.length_a   1.000
_cell.length_b   1.000
_cell.length_c   1.000
_cell.angle_alpha   90.00
_cell.angle_beta   90.00
_cell.angle_gamma   90.00
#
_symmetry.space_group_name_H-M   'P 1'
#
loop_
_entity.id
_entity.type
_entity.pdbx_description
1 polymer ?
#
loop_
_entity_poly.entity_id
_entity_poly.type
_entity_poly.pdbx_seq_one_letter_code
_entity_poly.pdbx_strand_id
1 'polypeptide(L)'
;MATASVPLGPFTYTAPGDLGLQRDTMLINELLLRDKCGQPKTRGFYLPGKAFTYGRPNDKRDYTAADALRGWGGGSSSLPFDRPKKQPERDFMALNRSAVSAGLVTSKESFDYRATHDIRKKPPTTEQKTGTRRLPPSMVFGLPTRPCTPIYDLLEHKFQDKWISQRRNQELAKRREEKQKKNQLLLYDTRATLLRTFQNPVDNKPLWQLPRFTKSAKPHLQTFRTNQAKDDAFRNFDLDRIGRKGVLGQGVYEAAQN
;
A
#
# COMPACT_ATOMS: atom_id res chain seq x y z
N MET A 1 1.53 27.45 -70.18
CA MET A 1 1.66 25.98 -70.04
C MET A 1 0.79 25.55 -68.88
N ALA A 2 -0.39 24.97 -69.17
CA ALA A 2 -1.26 24.43 -68.13
C ALA A 2 -0.63 23.14 -67.60
N THR A 3 -0.17 23.16 -66.34
CA THR A 3 0.30 21.96 -65.66
C THR A 3 -0.92 21.07 -65.41
N ALA A 4 -0.94 19.91 -66.06
CA ALA A 4 -1.96 18.90 -65.81
C ALA A 4 -1.97 18.54 -64.32
N SER A 5 -3.09 18.79 -63.64
CA SER A 5 -3.30 18.40 -62.26
C SER A 5 -3.30 16.87 -62.18
N VAL A 6 -2.22 16.29 -61.64
CA VAL A 6 -2.18 14.86 -61.34
C VAL A 6 -3.32 14.56 -60.36
N PRO A 7 -4.20 13.59 -60.64
CA PRO A 7 -5.26 13.23 -59.71
C PRO A 7 -4.64 12.76 -58.40
N LEU A 8 -4.99 13.43 -57.31
CA LEU A 8 -4.49 13.12 -55.97
C LEU A 8 -4.97 11.72 -55.57
N GLY A 9 -4.04 10.78 -55.45
CA GLY A 9 -4.29 9.45 -54.93
C GLY A 9 -4.52 9.46 -53.41
N PRO A 10 -5.01 8.35 -52.84
CA PRO A 10 -5.21 8.24 -51.39
C PRO A 10 -3.88 8.34 -50.61
N PHE A 11 -2.76 7.96 -51.24
CA PHE A 11 -1.42 7.95 -50.64
C PHE A 11 -0.64 9.26 -50.83
N THR A 12 -1.15 10.21 -51.61
CA THR A 12 -0.43 11.47 -51.89
C THR A 12 -0.08 12.26 -50.63
N TYR A 13 -0.87 12.10 -49.57
CA TYR A 13 -0.65 12.77 -48.27
C TYR A 13 0.03 11.87 -47.23
N THR A 14 0.63 10.76 -47.66
CA THR A 14 1.53 9.99 -46.81
C THR A 14 2.97 10.52 -46.90
N ALA A 15 3.81 10.22 -45.92
CA ALA A 15 5.22 10.57 -45.91
C ALA A 15 5.98 10.14 -47.19
N PRO A 16 5.83 8.90 -47.69
CA PRO A 16 6.41 8.49 -48.97
C PRO A 16 5.67 9.04 -50.21
N GLY A 17 4.43 9.51 -50.04
CA GLY A 17 3.60 10.00 -51.14
C GLY A 17 3.16 8.87 -52.08
N ASP A 18 3.03 9.20 -53.37
CA ASP A 18 2.68 8.22 -54.41
C ASP A 18 3.90 7.39 -54.89
N LEU A 19 5.08 7.64 -54.33
CA LEU A 19 6.32 6.95 -54.67
C LEU A 19 6.56 5.76 -53.74
N GLY A 20 6.91 4.60 -54.33
CA GLY A 20 7.28 3.40 -53.60
C GLY A 20 6.12 2.43 -53.33
N LEU A 21 6.33 1.51 -52.40
CA LEU A 21 5.37 0.44 -52.09
C LEU A 21 4.26 0.97 -51.18
N GLN A 22 3.06 1.09 -51.74
CA GLN A 22 1.86 1.56 -51.04
C GLN A 22 1.28 0.42 -50.18
N ARG A 23 1.12 0.68 -48.87
CA ARG A 23 0.51 -0.27 -47.92
C ARG A 23 -0.67 0.39 -47.24
N ASP A 24 -1.78 -0.34 -47.09
CA ASP A 24 -2.99 0.19 -46.42
C ASP A 24 -2.72 0.68 -44.99
N THR A 25 -1.77 0.05 -44.30
CA THR A 25 -1.33 0.45 -42.95
C THR A 25 -0.77 1.88 -42.89
N MET A 26 -0.31 2.44 -44.02
CA MET A 26 0.17 3.83 -44.11
C MET A 26 -0.96 4.84 -43.95
N LEU A 27 -2.20 4.47 -44.29
CA LEU A 27 -3.38 5.34 -44.15
C LEU A 27 -3.91 5.34 -42.71
N ILE A 28 -3.50 4.36 -41.90
CA ILE A 28 -3.95 4.18 -40.52
C ILE A 28 -2.94 4.74 -39.52
N ASN A 29 -1.65 4.75 -39.87
CA ASN A 29 -0.59 5.22 -38.98
C ASN A 29 -0.46 6.75 -39.01
N GLU A 30 -0.79 7.42 -37.90
CA GLU A 30 -0.69 8.88 -37.74
C GLU A 30 0.72 9.42 -38.08
N LEU A 31 1.79 8.66 -37.81
CA LEU A 31 3.16 9.11 -38.08
C LEU A 31 3.51 9.19 -39.57
N LEU A 32 2.79 8.41 -40.39
CA LEU A 32 3.02 8.34 -41.83
C LEU A 32 2.10 9.29 -42.60
N LEU A 33 1.15 9.95 -41.94
CA LEU A 33 0.25 10.93 -42.56
C LEU A 33 0.83 12.34 -42.43
N ARG A 34 0.85 13.08 -43.53
CA ARG A 34 1.27 14.49 -43.55
C ARG A 34 0.08 15.40 -43.31
N ASP A 35 0.36 16.53 -42.68
CA ASP A 35 -0.65 17.56 -42.43
C ASP A 35 -1.06 18.23 -43.76
N LYS A 36 -2.38 18.38 -43.93
CA LYS A 36 -2.98 19.03 -45.11
C LYS A 36 -3.25 20.49 -44.77
N CYS A 37 -2.67 21.40 -45.54
CA CYS A 37 -2.90 22.84 -45.33
C CYS A 37 -4.41 23.16 -45.43
N GLY A 38 -4.95 23.85 -44.42
CA GLY A 38 -6.36 24.22 -44.36
C GLY A 38 -7.33 23.10 -43.93
N GLN A 39 -6.84 21.91 -43.57
CA GLN A 39 -7.65 20.82 -43.04
C GLN A 39 -7.18 20.39 -41.65
N PRO A 40 -8.08 19.88 -40.79
CA PRO A 40 -7.68 19.34 -39.49
C PRO A 40 -6.82 18.09 -39.66
N LYS A 41 -5.90 17.87 -38.71
CA LYS A 41 -5.01 16.70 -38.69
C LYS A 41 -5.82 15.40 -38.64
N THR A 42 -5.56 14.50 -39.57
CA THR A 42 -6.15 13.16 -39.61
C THR A 42 -5.31 12.18 -38.80
N ARG A 43 -5.92 11.46 -37.84
CA ARG A 43 -5.22 10.49 -36.98
C ARG A 43 -5.20 9.05 -37.52
N GLY A 44 -5.57 8.85 -38.79
CA GLY A 44 -5.63 7.53 -39.42
C GLY A 44 -6.75 6.61 -38.91
N PHE A 45 -7.75 7.15 -38.20
CA PHE A 45 -8.92 6.35 -37.82
C PHE A 45 -9.96 6.30 -38.93
N TYR A 46 -10.55 5.12 -39.13
CA TYR A 46 -11.74 4.96 -39.95
C TYR A 46 -12.94 5.58 -39.23
N LEU A 47 -13.38 6.73 -39.72
CA LEU A 47 -14.55 7.41 -39.21
C LEU A 47 -15.80 6.92 -39.94
N PRO A 48 -16.92 6.69 -39.23
CA PRO A 48 -18.21 6.52 -39.85
C PRO A 48 -18.48 7.63 -40.88
N GLY A 49 -19.05 7.26 -42.03
CA GLY A 49 -19.27 8.17 -43.16
C GLY A 49 -20.15 9.38 -42.81
N LYS A 50 -20.31 10.31 -43.75
CA LYS A 50 -20.97 11.61 -43.54
C LYS A 50 -22.41 11.54 -42.99
N ALA A 51 -23.10 10.42 -43.15
CA ALA A 51 -24.45 10.21 -42.62
C ALA A 51 -24.49 9.90 -41.11
N PHE A 52 -23.35 9.58 -40.49
CA PHE A 52 -23.28 9.28 -39.07
C PHE A 52 -23.23 10.57 -38.24
N THR A 53 -24.17 10.70 -37.31
CA THR A 53 -24.15 11.80 -36.32
C THR A 53 -23.37 11.37 -35.08
N TYR A 54 -22.27 12.07 -34.80
CA TYR A 54 -21.49 11.84 -33.59
C TYR A 54 -22.22 12.37 -32.35
N GLY A 55 -21.96 11.72 -31.22
CA GLY A 55 -22.56 12.06 -29.93
C GLY A 55 -23.51 10.99 -29.43
N ARG A 56 -24.00 11.17 -28.20
CA ARG A 56 -25.01 10.29 -27.62
C ARG A 56 -26.38 10.88 -27.95
N PRO A 57 -27.27 10.16 -28.66
CA PRO A 57 -28.63 10.65 -28.83
C PRO A 57 -29.29 10.79 -27.46
N ASN A 58 -30.13 11.81 -27.31
CA ASN A 58 -31.05 11.83 -26.18
C ASN A 58 -32.07 10.73 -26.44
N ASP A 59 -31.92 9.60 -25.76
CA ASP A 59 -32.90 8.54 -25.76
C ASP A 59 -34.26 9.18 -25.47
N LYS A 60 -35.26 8.91 -26.33
CA LYS A 60 -36.63 9.34 -26.04
C LYS A 60 -36.97 8.74 -24.68
N ARG A 61 -37.19 9.59 -23.68
CA ARG A 61 -37.64 9.11 -22.39
C ARG A 61 -39.03 8.57 -22.60
N ASP A 62 -39.21 7.26 -22.42
CA ASP A 62 -40.52 6.62 -22.45
C ASP A 62 -41.45 7.16 -21.36
N TYR A 63 -40.88 7.81 -20.34
CA TYR A 63 -41.59 8.38 -19.21
C TYR A 63 -41.90 9.86 -19.43
N THR A 64 -43.18 10.19 -19.29
CA THR A 64 -43.71 11.56 -19.41
C THR A 64 -43.89 12.18 -18.02
N ALA A 65 -44.09 13.50 -17.93
CA ALA A 65 -44.42 14.19 -16.68
C ALA A 65 -45.64 13.57 -15.95
N ALA A 66 -46.59 12.99 -16.69
CA ALA A 66 -47.72 12.27 -16.13
C ALA A 66 -47.31 11.03 -15.32
N ASP A 67 -46.26 10.31 -15.72
CA ASP A 67 -45.75 9.13 -15.01
C ASP A 67 -45.07 9.53 -13.70
N ALA A 68 -44.41 10.70 -13.68
CA ALA A 68 -43.82 11.25 -12.45
C ALA A 68 -44.89 11.64 -11.42
N LEU A 69 -46.04 12.15 -11.88
CA LEU A 69 -47.16 12.55 -11.01
C LEU A 69 -47.96 11.37 -10.44
N ARG A 70 -48.01 10.24 -11.16
CA ARG A 70 -48.70 9.01 -10.71
C ARG A 70 -48.00 8.29 -9.55
N GLY A 71 -46.81 8.76 -9.17
CA GLY A 71 -45.99 8.14 -8.13
C GLY A 71 -45.33 6.85 -8.60
N TRP A 72 -44.24 6.46 -7.92
CA TRP A 72 -43.56 5.19 -8.17
C TRP A 72 -44.48 4.05 -7.72
N GLY A 73 -45.27 3.49 -8.63
CA GLY A 73 -46.16 2.37 -8.35
C GLY A 73 -45.38 1.11 -8.02
N GLY A 74 -45.14 0.88 -6.72
CA GLY A 74 -44.56 -0.37 -6.22
C GLY A 74 -43.58 -0.14 -5.07
N GLY A 75 -43.92 -0.65 -3.88
CA GLY A 75 -43.14 -0.57 -2.65
C GLY A 75 -41.85 -1.39 -2.65
N SER A 76 -40.94 -1.14 -3.59
CA SER A 76 -39.56 -1.61 -3.53
C SER A 76 -38.64 -0.42 -3.77
N SER A 77 -37.75 -0.13 -2.81
CA SER A 77 -36.73 0.90 -2.90
C SER A 77 -35.61 0.57 -3.92
N SER A 78 -35.92 -0.16 -4.98
CA SER A 78 -35.02 -0.43 -6.09
C SER A 78 -35.45 0.45 -7.25
N LEU A 79 -34.59 1.40 -7.60
CA LEU A 79 -34.66 2.16 -8.86
C LEU A 79 -35.06 1.23 -10.02
N PRO A 80 -35.82 1.72 -11.03
CA PRO A 80 -36.36 0.92 -12.14
C PRO A 80 -35.30 0.40 -13.13
N PHE A 81 -34.03 0.42 -12.71
CA PHE A 81 -32.95 -0.17 -13.47
C PHE A 81 -32.76 -1.58 -12.95
N ASP A 82 -33.14 -2.57 -13.75
CA ASP A 82 -32.65 -3.94 -13.61
C ASP A 82 -31.13 -3.88 -13.66
N ARG A 83 -30.49 -3.72 -12.51
CA ARG A 83 -29.05 -3.86 -12.42
C ARG A 83 -28.80 -5.33 -12.73
N PRO A 84 -28.03 -5.67 -13.78
CA PRO A 84 -27.67 -7.05 -14.00
C PRO A 84 -27.10 -7.57 -12.69
N LYS A 85 -27.70 -8.64 -12.15
CA LYS A 85 -27.29 -9.23 -10.87
C LYS A 85 -25.79 -9.49 -10.99
N LYS A 86 -24.98 -8.65 -10.33
CA LYS A 86 -23.52 -8.80 -10.36
C LYS A 86 -23.24 -10.15 -9.75
N GLN A 87 -22.83 -11.07 -10.60
CA GLN A 87 -22.41 -12.38 -10.18
C GLN A 87 -21.25 -12.21 -9.20
N PRO A 88 -21.29 -12.89 -8.03
CA PRO A 88 -20.20 -12.78 -7.07
C PRO A 88 -18.89 -13.23 -7.72
N GLU A 89 -17.79 -12.61 -7.31
CA GLU A 89 -16.47 -12.97 -7.81
C GLU A 89 -16.18 -14.45 -7.56
N ARG A 90 -15.43 -15.08 -8.48
CA ARG A 90 -14.95 -16.45 -8.30
C ARG A 90 -13.99 -16.53 -7.11
N ASP A 91 -14.11 -17.61 -6.33
CA ASP A 91 -13.24 -17.89 -5.20
C ASP A 91 -12.09 -18.81 -5.64
N PHE A 92 -10.98 -18.19 -6.07
CA PHE A 92 -9.80 -18.93 -6.51
C PHE A 92 -9.12 -19.73 -5.40
N MET A 93 -9.28 -19.35 -4.13
CA MET A 93 -8.68 -20.11 -3.02
C MET A 93 -9.44 -21.42 -2.80
N ALA A 94 -10.77 -21.36 -2.82
CA ALA A 94 -11.61 -22.55 -2.73
C ALA A 94 -11.42 -23.47 -3.95
N LEU A 95 -11.36 -22.89 -5.16
CA LEU A 95 -11.08 -23.62 -6.40
C LEU A 95 -9.73 -24.33 -6.39
N ASN A 96 -8.67 -23.65 -5.94
CA ASN A 96 -7.35 -24.27 -5.87
C ASN A 96 -7.30 -25.36 -4.81
N ARG A 97 -7.99 -25.17 -3.67
CA ARG A 97 -8.09 -26.19 -2.63
C ARG A 97 -8.77 -27.46 -3.16
N SER A 98 -9.88 -27.33 -3.88
CA SER A 98 -10.59 -28.50 -4.43
C SER A 98 -9.85 -29.16 -5.58
N ALA A 99 -9.12 -28.39 -6.41
CA ALA A 99 -8.23 -28.94 -7.43
C ALA A 99 -7.14 -29.83 -6.79
N VAL A 100 -6.49 -29.35 -5.72
CA VAL A 100 -5.49 -30.12 -4.98
C VAL A 100 -6.10 -31.35 -4.31
N SER A 101 -7.30 -31.23 -3.73
CA SER A 101 -8.04 -32.37 -3.19
C SER A 101 -8.41 -33.43 -4.23
N ALA A 102 -8.59 -33.02 -5.49
CA ALA A 102 -8.79 -33.92 -6.62
C ALA A 102 -7.48 -34.50 -7.21
N GLY A 103 -6.33 -34.17 -6.63
CA GLY A 103 -5.02 -34.63 -7.09
C GLY A 103 -4.46 -33.87 -8.29
N LEU A 104 -5.04 -32.71 -8.66
CA LEU A 104 -4.55 -31.87 -9.75
C LEU A 104 -3.46 -30.94 -9.23
N VAL A 105 -2.24 -31.13 -9.71
CA VAL A 105 -1.04 -30.41 -9.23
C VAL A 105 -0.39 -29.58 -10.34
N THR A 106 -0.69 -29.86 -11.60
CA THR A 106 -0.14 -29.13 -12.74
C THR A 106 -0.92 -27.84 -13.01
N SER A 107 -0.23 -26.78 -13.44
CA SER A 107 -0.86 -25.49 -13.78
C SER A 107 -1.96 -25.60 -14.85
N LYS A 108 -1.77 -26.48 -15.84
CA LYS A 108 -2.74 -26.72 -16.91
C LYS A 108 -4.02 -27.39 -16.36
N GLU A 109 -3.86 -28.40 -15.53
CA GLU A 109 -4.96 -29.07 -14.84
C GLU A 109 -5.76 -28.10 -13.95
N SER A 110 -5.07 -27.20 -13.23
CA SER A 110 -5.74 -26.17 -12.43
C SER A 110 -6.53 -25.17 -13.30
N PHE A 111 -6.01 -24.82 -14.48
CA PHE A 111 -6.72 -23.98 -15.44
C PHE A 111 -7.99 -24.67 -15.97
N ASP A 112 -7.87 -25.93 -16.40
CA ASP A 112 -9.00 -26.74 -16.88
C ASP A 112 -10.04 -26.97 -15.77
N TYR A 113 -9.57 -27.16 -14.53
CA TYR A 113 -10.44 -27.28 -13.36
C TYR A 113 -11.22 -25.99 -13.06
N ARG A 114 -10.60 -24.81 -13.20
CA ARG A 114 -11.28 -23.50 -13.07
C ARG A 114 -12.24 -23.19 -14.21
N ALA A 115 -12.06 -23.81 -15.38
CA ALA A 115 -12.98 -23.67 -16.50
C ALA A 115 -14.26 -24.51 -16.29
N THR A 116 -14.12 -25.68 -15.67
CA THR A 116 -15.20 -26.65 -15.44
C THR A 116 -15.96 -26.44 -14.13
N HIS A 117 -15.31 -25.91 -13.09
CA HIS A 117 -15.90 -25.70 -11.77
C HIS A 117 -16.09 -24.20 -11.46
N ASP A 118 -17.31 -23.79 -11.11
CA ASP A 118 -17.63 -22.39 -10.76
C ASP A 118 -17.90 -22.26 -9.25
N ILE A 119 -16.84 -22.06 -8.47
CA ILE A 119 -16.95 -21.75 -7.04
C ILE A 119 -16.85 -20.24 -6.87
N ARG A 120 -17.84 -19.64 -6.21
CA ARG A 120 -17.93 -18.18 -6.02
C ARG A 120 -17.91 -17.79 -4.56
N LYS A 121 -17.38 -16.61 -4.29
CA LYS A 121 -17.39 -16.04 -2.94
C LYS A 121 -18.84 -15.86 -2.52
N LYS A 122 -19.17 -16.28 -1.29
CA LYS A 122 -20.45 -15.89 -0.70
C LYS A 122 -20.47 -14.36 -0.67
N PRO A 123 -21.57 -13.71 -1.11
CA PRO A 123 -21.68 -12.28 -0.90
C PRO A 123 -21.45 -12.06 0.59
N PRO A 124 -20.72 -11.00 0.99
CA PRO A 124 -20.62 -10.67 2.40
C PRO A 124 -22.03 -10.69 2.93
N THR A 125 -22.29 -11.50 3.97
CA THR A 125 -23.53 -11.46 4.74
C THR A 125 -23.56 -10.06 5.31
N THR A 126 -24.05 -9.15 4.49
CA THR A 126 -24.52 -7.89 4.95
C THR A 126 -25.77 -8.36 5.66
N GLU A 127 -25.63 -8.62 6.96
CA GLU A 127 -26.69 -8.28 7.88
C GLU A 127 -26.96 -6.81 7.61
N GLN A 128 -27.70 -6.57 6.53
CA GLN A 128 -28.28 -5.28 6.24
C GLN A 128 -29.15 -5.12 7.46
N LYS A 129 -28.69 -4.27 8.37
CA LYS A 129 -29.57 -3.59 9.30
C LYS A 129 -30.54 -2.83 8.41
N THR A 130 -31.54 -3.53 7.90
CA THR A 130 -32.76 -3.03 7.27
C THR A 130 -33.66 -2.37 8.32
N GLY A 131 -33.10 -2.02 9.48
CA GLY A 131 -33.57 -0.88 10.22
C GLY A 131 -33.37 0.35 9.36
N THR A 132 -34.40 0.73 8.61
CA THR A 132 -34.66 2.14 8.35
C THR A 132 -34.45 2.82 9.70
N ARG A 133 -33.40 3.62 9.82
CA ARG A 133 -33.19 4.37 11.06
C ARG A 133 -34.43 5.24 11.18
N ARG A 134 -35.34 4.91 12.10
CA ARG A 134 -36.50 5.73 12.44
C ARG A 134 -35.92 7.03 12.96
N LEU A 135 -35.82 8.02 12.08
CA LEU A 135 -35.31 9.33 12.45
C LEU A 135 -36.36 9.97 13.37
N PRO A 136 -35.97 10.46 14.55
CA PRO A 136 -36.93 11.09 15.45
C PRO A 136 -37.54 12.34 14.81
N PRO A 137 -38.81 12.69 15.10
CA PRO A 137 -39.47 13.86 14.50
C PRO A 137 -38.78 15.21 14.78
N SER A 138 -37.92 15.28 15.80
CA SER A 138 -37.10 16.45 16.13
C SER A 138 -35.76 16.52 15.38
N MET A 139 -35.48 15.55 14.50
CA MET A 139 -34.23 15.52 13.75
C MET A 139 -34.20 16.65 12.72
N VAL A 140 -33.32 17.62 12.95
CA VAL A 140 -33.04 18.68 11.99
C VAL A 140 -32.06 18.16 10.94
N PHE A 141 -32.41 18.32 9.66
CA PHE A 141 -31.54 17.97 8.54
C PHE A 141 -30.66 19.17 8.18
N GLY A 142 -29.35 18.94 8.12
CA GLY A 142 -28.35 19.94 7.80
C GLY A 142 -26.99 19.51 8.35
N LEU A 143 -25.91 19.95 7.71
CA LEU A 143 -24.59 19.86 8.34
C LEU A 143 -24.55 20.97 9.39
N PRO A 144 -24.40 20.69 10.70
CA PRO A 144 -24.13 21.74 11.66
C PRO A 144 -22.91 22.52 11.17
N THR A 145 -22.93 23.84 11.32
CA THR A 145 -21.76 24.65 11.03
C THR A 145 -20.57 24.06 11.78
N ARG A 146 -19.55 23.64 11.04
CA ARG A 146 -18.37 23.03 11.62
C ARG A 146 -17.83 24.03 12.64
N PRO A 147 -17.71 23.67 13.94
CA PRO A 147 -17.17 24.61 14.90
C PRO A 147 -15.79 25.04 14.41
N CYS A 148 -15.51 26.34 14.52
CA CYS A 148 -14.18 26.85 14.22
C CYS A 148 -13.16 26.03 15.03
N THR A 149 -11.98 25.77 14.44
CA THR A 149 -10.88 25.14 15.18
C THR A 149 -10.63 25.95 16.46
N PRO A 150 -10.82 25.37 17.65
CA PRO A 150 -10.71 26.12 18.89
C PRO A 150 -9.30 26.70 18.99
N ILE A 151 -9.21 28.01 19.18
CA ILE A 151 -7.92 28.73 19.14
C ILE A 151 -6.95 28.24 20.21
N TYR A 152 -7.49 27.78 21.35
CA TYR A 152 -6.71 27.20 22.43
C TYR A 152 -5.91 25.96 21.98
N ASP A 153 -6.49 25.06 21.19
CA ASP A 153 -5.78 23.88 20.68
C ASP A 153 -4.68 24.24 19.65
N LEU A 154 -4.79 25.41 19.00
CA LEU A 154 -3.74 25.95 18.14
C LEU A 154 -2.60 26.54 18.96
N LEU A 155 -2.92 27.31 20.01
CA LEU A 155 -1.94 27.90 20.92
C LEU A 155 -1.17 26.84 21.72
N GLU A 156 -1.82 25.73 22.09
CA GLU A 156 -1.20 24.60 22.77
C GLU A 156 -0.48 23.61 21.83
N HIS A 157 -0.44 23.88 20.52
CA HIS A 157 0.16 22.96 19.53
C HIS A 157 -0.43 21.53 19.51
N LYS A 158 -1.65 21.32 20.02
CA LYS A 158 -2.25 19.97 20.13
C LYS A 158 -2.32 19.21 18.80
N PHE A 159 -2.46 19.91 17.69
CA PHE A 159 -2.50 19.29 16.37
C PHE A 159 -1.13 18.76 15.92
N GLN A 160 -0.05 19.47 16.26
CA GLN A 160 1.31 19.00 16.04
C GLN A 160 1.59 17.76 16.88
N ASP A 161 1.22 17.78 18.17
CA ASP A 161 1.42 16.63 19.07
C ASP A 161 0.63 15.40 18.62
N LYS A 162 -0.61 15.60 18.19
CA LYS A 162 -1.43 14.54 17.58
C LYS A 162 -0.76 13.96 16.34
N TRP A 163 -0.23 14.82 15.46
CA TRP A 163 0.46 14.38 14.25
C TRP A 163 1.74 13.59 14.55
N ILE A 164 2.57 14.08 15.47
CA ILE A 164 3.80 13.40 15.91
C ILE A 164 3.45 12.04 16.52
N SER A 165 2.44 11.99 17.39
CA SER A 165 1.96 10.76 18.03
C SER A 165 1.44 9.76 16.99
N GLN A 166 0.66 10.22 16.02
CA GLN A 166 0.15 9.39 14.95
C GLN A 166 1.28 8.82 14.07
N ARG A 167 2.26 9.66 13.69
CA ARG A 167 3.48 9.24 12.99
C ARG A 167 4.22 8.15 13.75
N ARG A 168 4.44 8.35 15.05
CA ARG A 168 5.13 7.38 15.92
C ARG A 168 4.37 6.06 15.99
N ASN A 169 3.05 6.12 16.14
CA ASN A 169 2.20 4.94 16.18
C ASN A 169 2.20 4.17 14.85
N GLN A 170 2.15 4.87 13.72
CA GLN A 170 2.26 4.26 12.39
C GLN A 170 3.61 3.57 12.19
N GLU A 171 4.71 4.21 12.58
CA GLU A 171 6.03 3.62 12.50
C GLU A 171 6.15 2.36 13.38
N LEU A 172 5.65 2.42 14.62
CA LEU A 172 5.60 1.28 15.53
C LEU A 172 4.72 0.14 14.99
N ALA A 173 3.59 0.45 14.35
CA ALA A 173 2.75 -0.53 13.69
C ALA A 173 3.49 -1.21 12.54
N LYS A 174 4.13 -0.43 11.66
CA LYS A 174 4.94 -0.94 10.54
C LYS A 174 6.08 -1.85 11.02
N ARG A 175 6.82 -1.43 12.05
CA ARG A 175 7.89 -2.26 12.65
C ARG A 175 7.34 -3.56 13.25
N ARG A 176 6.15 -3.54 13.87
CA ARG A 176 5.49 -4.74 14.38
C ARG A 176 5.08 -5.70 13.26
N GLU A 177 4.50 -5.18 12.18
CA GLU A 177 4.16 -5.97 10.99
C GLU A 177 5.40 -6.60 10.35
N GLU A 178 6.49 -5.84 10.21
CA GLU A 178 7.75 -6.36 9.67
C GLU A 178 8.34 -7.47 10.56
N LYS A 179 8.30 -7.31 11.88
CA LYS A 179 8.71 -8.37 12.82
C LYS A 179 7.82 -9.60 12.71
N GLN A 180 6.50 -9.44 12.62
CA GLN A 180 5.59 -10.56 12.44
C GLN A 180 5.81 -11.29 11.12
N LYS A 181 6.03 -10.57 10.02
CA LYS A 181 6.36 -11.17 8.70
C LYS A 181 7.66 -11.95 8.74
N LYS A 182 8.70 -11.43 9.40
CA LYS A 182 9.96 -12.17 9.63
C LYS A 182 9.71 -13.45 10.42
N ASN A 183 8.88 -13.39 11.46
CA ASN A 183 8.57 -14.56 12.29
C ASN A 183 7.72 -15.61 11.56
N GLN A 184 6.85 -15.21 10.62
CA GLN A 184 6.04 -16.14 9.83
C GLN A 184 6.86 -16.86 8.74
N LEU A 185 7.97 -16.28 8.30
CA LEU A 185 8.91 -16.88 7.34
C LEU A 185 10.01 -17.72 8.00
N LEU A 186 9.98 -17.90 9.32
CA LEU A 186 10.90 -18.77 10.04
C LEU A 186 10.60 -20.23 9.67
N LEU A 187 11.16 -20.66 8.54
CA LEU A 187 11.65 -22.02 8.38
C LEU A 187 12.42 -22.37 9.65
N TYR A 188 12.19 -23.56 10.20
CA TYR A 188 12.96 -24.05 11.35
C TYR A 188 14.45 -23.89 11.05
N ASP A 189 15.13 -23.11 11.88
CA ASP A 189 16.56 -22.92 11.73
C ASP A 189 17.25 -24.25 11.98
N THR A 190 17.94 -24.74 10.95
CA THR A 190 18.78 -25.93 11.08
C THR A 190 20.00 -25.59 11.94
N ARG A 191 20.64 -26.60 12.53
CA ARG A 191 21.91 -26.41 13.28
C ARG A 191 22.96 -25.64 12.46
N ALA A 192 22.99 -25.84 11.13
CA ALA A 192 23.90 -25.13 10.24
C ALA A 192 23.57 -23.63 10.09
N THR A 193 22.29 -23.23 10.03
CA THR A 193 21.93 -21.81 9.96
C THR A 193 22.22 -21.11 11.28
N LEU A 194 21.94 -21.76 12.42
CA LEU A 194 22.30 -21.26 13.75
C LEU A 194 23.81 -21.02 13.88
N LEU A 195 24.64 -21.99 13.51
CA LEU A 195 26.10 -21.87 13.56
C LEU A 195 26.64 -20.79 12.61
N ARG A 196 25.99 -20.55 11.47
CA ARG A 196 26.37 -19.46 10.54
C ARG A 196 26.12 -18.08 11.14
N THR A 197 25.05 -17.91 11.91
CA THR A 197 24.68 -16.62 12.52
C THR A 197 25.29 -16.39 13.91
N PHE A 198 25.74 -17.46 14.56
CA PHE A 198 26.35 -17.37 15.87
C PHE A 198 27.67 -16.61 15.78
N GLN A 199 27.70 -15.41 16.36
CA GLN A 199 28.94 -14.72 16.64
C GLN A 199 29.41 -15.15 18.02
N ASN A 200 30.63 -15.69 18.10
CA ASN A 200 31.27 -15.90 19.38
C ASN A 200 31.27 -14.57 20.14
N PRO A 201 30.91 -14.55 21.44
CA PRO A 201 31.00 -13.34 22.24
C PRO A 201 32.44 -12.84 22.17
N VAL A 202 32.64 -11.72 21.47
CA VAL A 202 33.93 -11.05 21.41
C VAL A 202 33.98 -10.18 22.66
N ASP A 203 35.03 -10.33 23.47
CA ASP A 203 35.29 -9.41 24.56
C ASP A 203 35.25 -7.98 24.03
N ASN A 204 34.41 -7.14 24.63
CA ASN A 204 34.26 -5.76 24.19
C ASN A 204 35.65 -5.12 24.13
N LYS A 205 36.04 -4.63 22.95
CA LYS A 205 37.32 -3.93 22.78
C LYS A 205 37.40 -2.84 23.85
N PRO A 206 38.48 -2.77 24.65
CA PRO A 206 38.60 -1.73 25.67
C PRO A 206 38.45 -0.37 25.01
N LEU A 207 37.81 0.56 25.72
CA LEU A 207 37.71 1.95 25.25
C LEU A 207 39.11 2.46 24.95
N TRP A 208 39.24 3.29 23.91
CA TRP A 208 40.54 3.87 23.55
C TRP A 208 41.12 4.64 24.74
N GLN A 209 42.35 4.29 25.11
CA GLN A 209 43.11 4.94 26.18
C GLN A 209 44.45 5.42 25.64
N LEU A 210 44.87 6.62 26.05
CA LEU A 210 46.18 7.16 25.70
C LEU A 210 47.30 6.31 26.32
N PRO A 211 48.41 6.01 25.62
CA PRO A 211 49.52 5.20 26.15
C PRO A 211 50.14 5.70 27.45
N ARG A 212 50.05 7.02 27.71
CA ARG A 212 50.50 7.63 28.96
C ARG A 212 49.66 7.16 30.15
N PHE A 213 48.36 6.95 29.96
CA PHE A 213 47.47 6.52 31.04
C PHE A 213 47.57 5.03 31.35
N THR A 214 48.03 4.20 30.40
CA THR A 214 48.27 2.77 30.67
C THR A 214 49.59 2.53 31.38
N LYS A 215 50.66 3.27 31.04
CA LYS A 215 52.02 3.04 31.58
C LYS A 215 52.41 3.94 32.75
N SER A 216 51.91 5.17 32.79
CA SER A 216 52.42 6.22 33.69
C SER A 216 51.37 6.90 34.56
N ALA A 217 50.10 6.47 34.50
CA ALA A 217 49.09 6.94 35.46
C ALA A 217 49.36 6.32 36.84
N LYS A 218 50.16 7.00 37.64
CA LYS A 218 50.24 6.76 39.08
C LYS A 218 49.27 7.71 39.80
N PRO A 219 48.55 7.24 40.83
CA PRO A 219 47.76 8.12 41.66
C PRO A 219 48.69 9.17 42.29
N HIS A 220 48.42 10.44 42.05
CA HIS A 220 49.22 11.54 42.61
C HIS A 220 48.86 11.80 44.08
N LEU A 221 47.70 11.32 44.51
CA LEU A 221 47.19 11.44 45.87
C LEU A 221 46.87 10.06 46.40
N GLN A 222 47.43 9.73 47.57
CA GLN A 222 47.06 8.55 48.34
C GLN A 222 46.23 9.00 49.54
N THR A 223 44.92 8.83 49.46
CA THR A 223 43.96 9.25 50.50
C THR A 223 43.82 8.23 51.64
N PHE A 224 44.36 7.03 51.48
CA PHE A 224 44.36 5.99 52.51
C PHE A 224 45.41 6.29 53.58
N ARG A 225 45.04 6.11 54.85
CA ARG A 225 45.94 6.34 55.99
C ARG A 225 47.12 5.37 56.06
N THR A 226 46.94 4.13 55.60
CA THR A 226 47.98 3.08 55.54
C THR A 226 47.84 2.25 54.26
N ASN A 227 48.91 1.55 53.86
CA ASN A 227 48.87 0.65 52.71
C ASN A 227 47.96 -0.57 52.96
N GLN A 228 47.92 -1.09 54.20
CA GLN A 228 47.01 -2.18 54.56
C GLN A 228 45.55 -1.77 54.41
N ALA A 229 45.17 -0.57 54.88
CA ALA A 229 43.81 -0.07 54.74
C ALA A 229 43.39 0.12 53.27
N LYS A 230 44.35 0.41 52.38
CA LYS A 230 44.12 0.46 50.93
C LYS A 230 43.78 -0.92 50.38
N ASP A 231 44.60 -1.92 50.70
CA ASP A 231 44.42 -3.28 50.17
C ASP A 231 43.11 -3.90 50.67
N ASP A 232 42.76 -3.70 51.94
CA ASP A 232 41.52 -4.18 52.51
C ASP A 232 40.30 -3.48 51.90
N ALA A 233 40.38 -2.18 51.62
CA ALA A 233 39.32 -1.46 50.92
C ALA A 233 39.08 -2.00 49.50
N PHE A 234 40.15 -2.31 48.74
CA PHE A 234 40.01 -2.89 47.40
C PHE A 234 39.45 -4.32 47.45
N ARG A 235 39.86 -5.15 48.42
CA ARG A 235 39.27 -6.48 48.62
C ARG A 235 37.78 -6.40 48.91
N ASN A 236 37.37 -5.51 49.82
CA ASN A 236 35.96 -5.32 50.16
C ASN A 236 35.17 -4.82 48.94
N PHE A 237 35.73 -3.92 48.14
CA PHE A 237 35.13 -3.47 46.90
C PHE A 237 34.96 -4.61 45.88
N ASP A 238 35.98 -5.45 45.68
CA ASP A 238 35.91 -6.58 44.73
C ASP A 238 34.89 -7.64 45.15
N LEU A 239 34.64 -7.82 46.45
CA LEU A 239 33.57 -8.68 46.97
C LEU A 239 32.18 -8.05 46.77
N ASP A 240 32.05 -6.76 47.09
CA ASP A 240 30.79 -6.02 47.02
C ASP A 240 30.31 -5.81 45.57
N ARG A 241 31.22 -5.64 44.62
CA ARG A 241 30.89 -5.32 43.22
C ARG A 241 30.09 -6.42 42.51
N ILE A 242 30.18 -7.66 42.97
CA ILE A 242 29.51 -8.84 42.36
C ILE A 242 27.99 -8.67 42.40
N GLY A 243 27.47 -8.06 43.47
CA GLY A 243 26.04 -7.83 43.65
C GLY A 243 25.54 -6.50 43.09
N ARG A 244 26.34 -5.74 42.33
CA ARG A 244 26.01 -4.37 41.92
C ARG A 244 25.84 -4.21 40.42
N LYS A 245 24.86 -3.38 40.05
CA LYS A 245 24.56 -3.04 38.67
C LYS A 245 25.43 -1.88 38.19
N GLY A 246 26.51 -2.19 37.47
CA GLY A 246 27.33 -1.18 36.79
C GLY A 246 28.54 -1.77 36.09
N VAL A 247 29.06 -1.06 35.07
CA VAL A 247 30.18 -1.53 34.23
C VAL A 247 31.46 -1.76 35.07
N LEU A 248 31.65 -0.95 36.12
CA LEU A 248 32.74 -1.08 37.08
C LEU A 248 32.29 -1.73 38.40
N GLY A 249 31.09 -2.32 38.43
CA GLY A 249 30.47 -2.86 39.64
C GLY A 249 30.20 -1.80 40.73
N GLN A 250 29.96 -0.57 40.29
CA GLN A 250 29.49 0.54 41.12
C GLN A 250 28.01 0.79 40.79
N GLY A 251 27.19 1.11 41.79
CA GLY A 251 25.77 1.37 41.59
C GLY A 251 24.87 0.69 42.62
N VAL A 252 23.61 0.51 42.23
CA VAL A 252 22.56 -0.11 43.05
C VAL A 252 22.73 -1.63 43.06
N TYR A 253 22.41 -2.28 44.17
CA TYR A 253 22.41 -3.73 44.26
C TYR A 253 21.44 -4.35 43.25
N GLU A 254 21.87 -5.41 42.57
CA GLU A 254 20.98 -6.24 41.77
C GLU A 254 20.07 -7.05 42.69
N ALA A 255 18.81 -7.22 42.27
CA ALA A 255 17.88 -8.09 42.96
C ALA A 255 18.40 -9.54 42.87
N ALA A 256 18.21 -10.31 43.94
CA ALA A 256 18.54 -11.74 43.93
C ALA A 256 17.83 -12.43 42.75
N GLN A 257 18.60 -13.07 41.89
CA GLN A 257 18.05 -13.92 40.85
C GLN A 257 17.67 -15.25 41.51
N ASN A 258 16.36 -15.52 41.57
CA ASN A 258 15.82 -16.82 41.98
C ASN A 258 15.95 -17.85 40.87
#